data_AF-A0A848JW43-F1
#
_entry.id   AF-A0A848JW43-F1
#
_cell.length_a   1.000
_cell.length_b   1.000
_cell.length_c   1.000
_cell.angle_alpha   90.00
_cell.angle_beta   90.00
_cell.angle_gamma   90.00
#
_symmetry.space_group_name_H-M   'P 1'
#
loop_
_entity.id
_entity.type
_entity.pdbx_description
1 polymer ?
#
loop_
_entity_poly.entity_id
_entity_poly.type
_entity_poly.pdbx_seq_one_letter_code
_entity_poly.pdbx_strand_id
1 'polypeptide(L)'
;MNIYDTLTRAFGPKAAKSPTVPALEKLLADTEKAVDAARARLNGLEGQRADMIFAGEEARLAHRSAIGTARDDLMDAETALIAVRDRLETARLEAAEKGKREAYARAQAAQRAAADAVLADYTPAREALLRLQRLVAEADELVASVNRDLPAGAEPLEREAEALVRDIPGTAETIVATGVVKRWIGEGGAPVDEAKVHTRDGRTGHITAETGFGTHALPVHLATCERRMVRPWRAPVYGARLADLDIPPLRPDAPPAVEEIEDFTIVPQAVAAE
;
A
#
# COMPACT_ATOMS: atom_id res chain seq x y z
N MET A 1 -35.49 39.69 4.81
CA MET A 1 -35.50 38.63 5.83
C MET A 1 -34.45 39.00 6.85
N ASN A 2 -34.79 39.10 8.14
CA ASN A 2 -33.86 39.54 9.17
C ASN A 2 -32.81 38.44 9.42
N ILE A 3 -31.53 38.81 9.48
CA ILE A 3 -30.43 37.87 9.71
C ILE A 3 -30.56 37.15 11.06
N TYR A 4 -31.12 37.83 12.06
CA TYR A 4 -31.40 37.28 13.37
C TYR A 4 -32.48 36.20 13.38
N ASP A 5 -33.49 36.28 12.51
CA ASP A 5 -34.50 35.21 12.39
C ASP A 5 -33.87 33.93 11.85
N THR A 6 -32.90 34.09 10.96
CA THR A 6 -32.17 32.98 10.34
C THR A 6 -31.21 32.34 11.34
N LEU A 7 -30.47 33.15 12.08
CA LEU A 7 -29.60 32.69 13.16
C LEU A 7 -30.38 32.07 14.32
N THR A 8 -31.49 32.65 14.72
CA THR A 8 -32.32 32.14 15.82
C THR A 8 -33.01 30.85 15.42
N ARG A 9 -33.37 30.66 14.15
CA ARG A 9 -33.85 29.36 13.66
C ARG A 9 -32.73 28.31 13.65
N ALA A 10 -31.50 28.71 13.32
CA ALA A 10 -30.35 27.79 13.25
C ALA A 10 -29.76 27.44 14.62
N PHE A 11 -29.79 28.37 15.58
CA PHE A 11 -29.06 28.29 16.85
C PHE A 11 -29.91 28.54 18.09
N GLY A 12 -31.19 28.89 17.91
CA GLY A 12 -32.06 29.21 19.04
C GLY A 12 -32.37 27.99 19.91
N PRO A 13 -32.91 28.22 21.11
CA PRO A 13 -33.20 27.17 22.10
C PRO A 13 -34.23 26.12 21.62
N LYS A 14 -34.97 26.43 20.54
CA LYS A 14 -35.92 25.52 19.88
C LYS A 14 -35.29 24.72 18.73
N ALA A 15 -34.01 24.91 18.43
CA ALA A 15 -33.32 24.13 17.42
C ALA A 15 -33.11 22.70 17.93
N ALA A 16 -33.73 21.72 17.27
CA ALA A 16 -33.73 20.33 17.72
C ALA A 16 -32.36 19.64 17.60
N LYS A 17 -31.47 20.15 16.75
CA LYS A 17 -30.12 19.62 16.52
C LYS A 17 -29.16 20.76 16.21
N SER A 18 -27.93 20.66 16.70
CA SER A 18 -26.83 21.54 16.26
C SER A 18 -26.67 21.45 14.74
N PRO A 19 -26.50 22.58 14.03
CA PRO A 19 -26.26 22.58 12.60
C PRO A 19 -25.02 21.77 12.22
N THR A 20 -25.09 21.07 11.09
CA THR A 20 -23.93 20.33 10.55
C THR A 20 -22.91 21.30 9.93
N VAL A 21 -21.66 20.86 9.76
CA VAL A 21 -20.61 21.67 9.10
C VAL A 21 -21.08 22.21 7.72
N PRO A 22 -21.67 21.40 6.82
CA PRO A 22 -22.18 21.92 5.54
C PRO A 22 -23.31 22.94 5.70
N ALA A 23 -24.16 22.80 6.73
CA ALA A 23 -25.21 23.77 7.00
C ALA A 23 -24.64 25.10 7.52
N LEU A 24 -23.58 25.06 8.32
CA LEU A 24 -22.86 26.24 8.80
C LEU A 24 -22.08 26.95 7.69
N GLU A 25 -21.48 26.20 6.76
CA GLU A 25 -20.80 26.78 5.58
C GLU A 25 -21.78 27.52 4.67
N LYS A 26 -22.98 26.94 4.45
CA LYS A 26 -24.04 27.63 3.72
C LYS A 26 -24.48 28.90 4.46
N LEU A 27 -24.70 28.81 5.77
CA LEU A 27 -25.11 29.94 6.58
C LEU A 27 -24.05 31.05 6.60
N LEU A 28 -22.76 30.70 6.59
CA LEU A 28 -21.66 31.64 6.47
C LEU A 28 -21.74 32.41 5.15
N ALA A 29 -21.89 31.70 4.03
CA ALA A 29 -22.00 32.32 2.71
C ALA A 29 -23.24 33.23 2.59
N ASP A 30 -24.38 32.83 3.17
CA ASP A 30 -25.59 33.65 3.21
C ASP A 30 -25.39 34.90 4.09
N THR A 31 -24.64 34.78 5.19
CA THR A 31 -24.31 35.89 6.09
C THR A 31 -23.34 36.88 5.46
N GLU A 32 -22.33 36.41 4.72
CA GLU A 32 -21.40 37.26 3.95
C GLU A 32 -22.13 38.10 2.91
N LYS A 33 -23.07 37.49 2.16
CA LYS A 33 -23.93 38.23 1.23
C LYS A 33 -24.78 39.31 1.91
N ALA A 34 -25.27 39.03 3.12
CA ALA A 34 -26.06 39.99 3.88
C ALA A 34 -25.21 41.19 4.35
N VAL A 35 -23.96 40.95 4.78
CA VAL A 35 -23.00 42.02 5.10
C VAL A 35 -22.72 42.90 3.87
N ASP A 36 -22.44 42.28 2.72
CA ASP A 36 -22.18 43.02 1.48
C ASP A 36 -23.39 43.87 1.06
N ALA A 37 -24.60 43.33 1.17
CA ALA A 37 -25.84 44.04 0.87
C ALA A 37 -26.08 45.22 1.85
N ALA A 38 -25.85 45.03 3.14
CA ALA A 38 -25.99 46.08 4.16
C ALA A 38 -24.97 47.21 3.93
N ARG A 39 -23.72 46.86 3.61
CA ARG A 39 -22.65 47.81 3.30
C ARG A 39 -22.96 48.61 2.03
N ALA A 40 -23.42 47.94 0.96
CA ALA A 40 -23.82 48.61 -0.27
C ALA A 40 -24.99 49.58 -0.04
N ARG A 41 -25.99 49.19 0.77
CA ARG A 41 -27.11 50.05 1.14
C ARG A 41 -26.66 51.28 1.92
N LEU A 42 -25.80 51.11 2.93
CA LEU A 42 -25.25 52.23 3.71
C LEU A 42 -24.48 53.20 2.82
N ASN A 43 -23.59 52.69 1.98
CA ASN A 43 -22.81 53.51 1.04
C ASN A 43 -23.72 54.27 0.06
N GLY A 44 -24.79 53.63 -0.45
CA GLY A 44 -25.76 54.27 -1.34
C GLY A 44 -26.50 55.43 -0.65
N LEU A 45 -26.90 55.26 0.62
CA LEU A 45 -27.53 56.32 1.39
C LEU A 45 -26.53 57.45 1.71
N GLU A 46 -25.31 57.13 2.13
CA GLU A 46 -24.29 58.15 2.42
C GLU A 46 -23.89 58.94 1.17
N GLY A 47 -23.86 58.32 0.00
CA GLY A 47 -23.60 58.99 -1.28
C GLY A 47 -24.66 60.03 -1.67
N GLN A 48 -25.90 59.87 -1.24
CA GLN A 48 -27.00 60.81 -1.50
C GLN A 48 -27.05 61.98 -0.51
N ARG A 49 -26.17 62.00 0.50
CA ARG A 49 -26.22 62.96 1.60
C ARG A 49 -26.07 64.42 1.15
N ALA A 50 -25.27 64.67 0.10
CA ALA A 50 -25.07 66.02 -0.44
C ALA A 50 -26.33 66.56 -1.12
N ASP A 51 -27.03 65.73 -1.90
CA ASP A 51 -28.26 66.11 -2.60
C ASP A 51 -29.40 66.42 -1.62
N MET A 52 -29.36 65.79 -0.43
CA MET A 52 -30.37 66.00 0.59
C MET A 52 -30.33 67.39 1.25
N ILE A 53 -29.27 68.18 1.04
CA ILE A 53 -29.19 69.56 1.54
C ILE A 53 -30.31 70.42 0.96
N PHE A 54 -30.68 70.19 -0.31
CA PHE A 54 -31.71 70.93 -1.03
C PHE A 54 -33.14 70.39 -0.83
N ALA A 55 -33.28 69.30 -0.07
CA ALA A 55 -34.59 68.76 0.25
C ALA A 55 -35.23 69.46 1.46
N GLY A 56 -36.54 69.30 1.61
CA GLY A 56 -37.28 69.76 2.79
C GLY A 56 -36.82 69.05 4.08
N GLU A 57 -37.06 69.68 5.23
CA GLU A 57 -36.57 69.19 6.53
C GLU A 57 -37.05 67.78 6.88
N GLU A 58 -38.30 67.46 6.56
CA GLU A 58 -38.87 66.12 6.78
C GLU A 58 -38.11 65.03 6.01
N ALA A 59 -37.78 65.28 4.73
CA ALA A 59 -37.00 64.37 3.92
C ALA A 59 -35.57 64.18 4.47
N ARG A 60 -34.95 65.26 4.98
CA ARG A 60 -33.62 65.19 5.63
C ARG A 60 -33.65 64.38 6.92
N LEU A 61 -34.70 64.48 7.72
CA LEU A 61 -34.87 63.69 8.94
C LEU A 61 -35.08 62.21 8.62
N ALA A 62 -35.96 61.89 7.66
CA ALA A 62 -36.19 60.52 7.21
C ALA A 62 -34.90 59.87 6.67
N HIS A 63 -34.13 60.60 5.87
CA HIS A 63 -32.85 60.12 5.34
C HIS A 63 -31.79 59.87 6.44
N ARG A 64 -31.68 60.78 7.42
CA ARG A 64 -30.81 60.58 8.59
C ARG A 64 -31.20 59.33 9.39
N SER A 65 -32.49 59.11 9.61
CA SER A 65 -32.99 57.90 10.25
C SER A 65 -32.65 56.64 9.45
N ALA A 66 -32.78 56.68 8.12
CA ALA A 66 -32.47 55.56 7.25
C ALA A 66 -30.97 55.19 7.28
N ILE A 67 -30.07 56.18 7.36
CA ILE A 67 -28.63 55.94 7.58
C ILE A 67 -28.39 55.28 8.94
N GLY A 68 -29.06 55.75 9.99
CA GLY A 68 -28.97 55.15 11.33
C GLY A 68 -29.35 53.66 11.30
N THR A 69 -30.53 53.34 10.76
CA THR A 69 -30.97 51.94 10.60
C THR A 69 -30.01 51.13 9.73
N ALA A 70 -29.49 51.68 8.64
CA ALA A 70 -28.55 50.95 7.78
C ALA A 70 -27.19 50.67 8.47
N ARG A 71 -26.76 51.53 9.39
CA ARG A 71 -25.57 51.29 10.22
C ARG A 71 -25.80 50.19 11.24
N ASP A 72 -26.95 50.23 11.92
CA ASP A 72 -27.34 49.19 12.86
C ASP A 72 -27.46 47.82 12.15
N ASP A 73 -28.14 47.78 11.00
CA ASP A 73 -28.25 46.58 10.14
C ASP A 73 -26.87 46.02 9.76
N LEU A 74 -25.89 46.88 9.43
CA LEU A 74 -24.53 46.46 9.08
C LEU A 74 -23.78 45.90 10.29
N MET A 75 -23.84 46.59 11.43
CA MET A 75 -23.20 46.15 12.68
C MET A 75 -23.75 44.79 13.12
N ASP A 76 -25.06 44.60 13.01
CA ASP A 76 -25.75 43.35 13.30
C ASP A 76 -25.31 42.22 12.36
N ALA A 77 -25.21 42.50 11.05
CA ALA A 77 -24.74 41.52 10.07
C ALA A 77 -23.27 41.14 10.27
N GLU A 78 -22.40 42.08 10.63
CA GLU A 78 -20.99 41.82 10.94
C GLU A 78 -20.83 41.01 12.23
N THR A 79 -21.64 41.30 13.25
CA THR A 79 -21.69 40.52 14.50
C THR A 79 -22.16 39.09 14.24
N ALA A 80 -23.20 38.93 13.42
CA ALA A 80 -23.68 37.64 12.95
C ALA A 80 -22.59 36.85 12.21
N LEU A 81 -21.81 37.51 11.36
CA LEU A 81 -20.72 36.89 10.60
C LEU A 81 -19.65 36.30 11.51
N ILE A 82 -19.23 37.04 12.54
CA ILE A 82 -18.25 36.57 13.53
C ILE A 82 -18.80 35.33 14.25
N ALA A 83 -20.04 35.39 14.75
CA ALA A 83 -20.66 34.29 15.47
C ALA A 83 -20.78 33.00 14.62
N VAL A 84 -21.14 33.12 13.34
CA VAL A 84 -21.22 31.96 12.44
C VAL A 84 -19.84 31.36 12.16
N ARG A 85 -18.80 32.18 12.01
CA ARG A 85 -17.41 31.72 11.80
C ARG A 85 -16.90 30.93 13.00
N ASP A 86 -17.04 31.47 14.21
CA ASP A 86 -16.61 30.80 15.43
C ASP A 86 -17.33 29.46 15.62
N ARG A 87 -18.63 29.43 15.30
CA ARG A 87 -19.44 28.22 15.39
C ARG A 87 -19.04 27.18 14.35
N LEU A 88 -18.74 27.60 13.12
CA LEU A 88 -18.24 26.72 12.08
C LEU A 88 -16.91 26.08 12.47
N GLU A 89 -15.98 26.86 13.03
CA GLU A 89 -14.68 26.34 13.44
C GLU A 89 -14.81 25.32 14.58
N THR A 90 -15.63 25.64 15.59
CA THR A 90 -15.96 24.70 16.67
C THR A 90 -16.54 23.39 16.12
N ALA A 91 -17.50 23.47 15.20
CA ALA A 91 -18.13 22.29 14.60
C ALA A 91 -17.14 21.45 13.78
N ARG A 92 -16.17 22.08 13.11
CA ARG A 92 -15.09 21.39 12.38
C ARG A 92 -14.18 20.61 13.33
N LEU A 93 -13.77 21.23 14.43
CA LEU A 93 -12.95 20.59 15.45
C LEU A 93 -13.67 19.39 16.09
N GLU A 94 -14.94 19.55 16.45
CA GLU A 94 -15.76 18.47 17.00
C GLU A 94 -15.94 17.31 16.01
N ALA A 95 -16.21 17.61 14.73
CA ALA A 95 -16.35 16.60 13.69
C ALA A 95 -15.03 15.83 13.46
N ALA A 96 -13.89 16.54 13.44
CA ALA A 96 -12.58 15.92 13.30
C ALA A 96 -12.24 15.00 14.49
N GLU A 97 -12.49 15.47 15.70
CA GLU A 97 -12.26 14.69 16.93
C GLU A 97 -13.16 13.46 17.01
N LYS A 98 -14.43 13.59 16.62
CA LYS A 98 -15.34 12.45 16.49
C LYS A 98 -14.80 11.42 15.50
N GLY A 99 -14.33 11.87 14.33
CA GLY A 99 -13.72 10.99 13.32
C GLY A 99 -12.48 10.25 13.84
N LYS A 100 -11.61 10.93 14.61
CA LYS A 100 -10.45 10.31 15.27
C LYS A 100 -10.87 9.23 16.27
N ARG A 101 -11.87 9.50 17.11
CA ARG A 101 -12.38 8.53 18.11
C ARG A 101 -12.98 7.30 17.44
N GLU A 102 -13.75 7.47 16.37
CA GLU A 102 -14.32 6.36 15.60
C GLU A 102 -13.23 5.52 14.92
N ALA A 103 -12.21 6.16 14.34
CA ALA A 103 -11.05 5.46 13.77
C ALA A 103 -10.28 4.68 14.84
N TYR A 104 -10.02 5.28 16.00
CA TYR A 104 -9.34 4.64 17.12
C TYR A 104 -10.14 3.43 17.66
N ALA A 105 -11.46 3.57 17.83
CA ALA A 105 -12.32 2.48 18.28
C ALA A 105 -12.32 1.30 17.28
N ARG A 106 -12.37 1.58 15.97
CA ARG A 106 -12.24 0.55 14.93
C ARG A 106 -10.88 -0.15 14.96
N ALA A 107 -9.80 0.62 15.12
CA ALA A 107 -8.45 0.07 15.23
C ALA A 107 -8.30 -0.84 16.46
N GLN A 108 -8.83 -0.41 17.62
CA GLN A 108 -8.81 -1.22 18.84
C GLN A 108 -9.63 -2.51 18.69
N ALA A 109 -10.80 -2.45 18.06
CA ALA A 109 -11.61 -3.63 17.77
C ALA A 109 -10.89 -4.60 16.82
N ALA A 110 -10.28 -4.09 15.75
CA ALA A 110 -9.50 -4.91 14.81
C ALA A 110 -8.27 -5.55 15.48
N GLN A 111 -7.56 -4.81 16.35
CA GLN A 111 -6.43 -5.33 17.11
C GLN A 111 -6.85 -6.49 18.02
N ARG A 112 -7.96 -6.34 18.76
CA ARG A 112 -8.49 -7.41 19.62
C ARG A 112 -8.91 -8.64 18.81
N ALA A 113 -9.67 -8.43 17.73
CA ALA A 113 -10.08 -9.52 16.86
C ALA A 113 -8.89 -10.28 16.26
N ALA A 114 -7.84 -9.57 15.83
CA ALA A 114 -6.62 -10.19 15.35
C ALA A 114 -5.88 -10.96 16.45
N ALA A 115 -5.79 -10.41 17.67
CA ALA A 115 -5.18 -11.11 18.80
C ALA A 115 -5.95 -12.38 19.17
N ASP A 116 -7.29 -12.31 19.21
CA ASP A 116 -8.16 -13.45 19.49
C ASP A 116 -8.02 -14.53 18.41
N ALA A 117 -7.98 -14.15 17.14
CA ALA A 117 -7.75 -15.08 16.02
C ALA A 117 -6.37 -15.76 16.12
N VAL A 118 -5.31 -14.99 16.41
CA VAL A 118 -3.98 -15.56 16.64
C VAL A 118 -3.99 -16.54 17.80
N LEU A 119 -4.63 -16.21 18.93
CA LEU A 119 -4.73 -17.12 20.07
C LEU A 119 -5.51 -18.41 19.74
N ALA A 120 -6.59 -18.30 18.97
CA ALA A 120 -7.45 -19.42 18.61
C ALA A 120 -6.78 -20.35 17.60
N ASP A 121 -6.15 -19.79 16.56
CA ASP A 121 -5.73 -20.55 15.37
C ASP A 121 -4.27 -20.98 15.43
N TYR A 122 -3.41 -20.25 16.15
CA TYR A 122 -1.97 -20.52 16.15
C TYR A 122 -1.61 -21.86 16.78
N THR A 123 -2.14 -22.16 17.97
CA THR A 123 -1.80 -23.40 18.70
C THR A 123 -2.22 -24.64 17.91
N PRO A 124 -3.46 -24.75 17.39
CA PRO A 124 -3.84 -25.88 16.55
C PRO A 124 -3.01 -26.00 15.28
N ALA A 125 -2.70 -24.89 14.60
CA ALA A 125 -1.87 -24.90 13.40
C ALA A 125 -0.44 -25.38 13.69
N ARG A 126 0.16 -24.91 14.79
CA ARG A 126 1.47 -25.35 15.26
C ARG A 126 1.48 -26.84 15.58
N GLU A 127 0.48 -27.34 16.31
CA GLU A 127 0.37 -28.77 16.62
C GLU A 127 0.19 -29.64 15.38
N ALA A 128 -0.61 -29.19 14.41
CA ALA A 128 -0.79 -29.88 13.14
C ALA A 128 0.53 -29.96 12.35
N LEU A 129 1.30 -28.87 12.32
CA LEU A 129 2.59 -28.83 11.63
C LEU A 129 3.64 -29.72 12.31
N LEU A 130 3.74 -29.66 13.64
CA LEU A 130 4.63 -30.54 14.42
C LEU A 130 4.28 -32.02 14.24
N ARG A 131 2.97 -32.35 14.17
CA ARG A 131 2.50 -33.70 13.89
C ARG A 131 2.94 -34.17 12.51
N LEU A 132 2.83 -33.30 11.49
CA LEU A 132 3.24 -33.63 10.13
C LEU A 132 4.75 -33.84 10.02
N GLN A 133 5.56 -32.98 10.66
CA GLN A 133 7.01 -33.15 10.75
C GLN A 133 7.39 -34.51 11.35
N ARG A 134 6.74 -34.91 12.46
CA ARG A 134 6.98 -36.23 13.08
C ARG A 134 6.60 -37.38 12.14
N LEU A 135 5.45 -37.27 11.48
CA LEU A 135 4.99 -38.32 10.55
C LEU A 135 5.96 -38.51 9.37
N VAL A 136 6.49 -37.42 8.81
CA VAL A 136 7.50 -37.50 7.76
C VAL A 136 8.78 -38.13 8.30
N ALA A 137 9.27 -37.68 9.45
CA ALA A 137 10.47 -38.25 10.06
C ALA A 137 10.33 -39.75 10.34
N GLU A 138 9.18 -40.20 10.87
CA GLU A 138 8.88 -41.62 11.08
C GLU A 138 8.86 -42.41 9.76
N ALA A 139 8.29 -41.85 8.70
CA ALA A 139 8.28 -42.48 7.38
C ALA A 139 9.70 -42.59 6.79
N ASP A 140 10.51 -41.55 6.91
CA ASP A 140 11.89 -41.53 6.43
C ASP A 140 12.77 -42.51 7.20
N GLU A 141 12.59 -42.62 8.51
CA GLU A 141 13.25 -43.63 9.34
C GLU A 141 12.87 -45.06 8.93
N LEU A 142 11.59 -45.32 8.65
CA LEU A 142 11.11 -46.61 8.16
C LEU A 142 11.70 -46.94 6.79
N VAL A 143 11.70 -45.99 5.86
CA VAL A 143 12.32 -46.13 4.52
C VAL A 143 13.81 -46.43 4.66
N ALA A 144 14.54 -45.68 5.49
CA ALA A 144 15.95 -45.91 5.76
C ALA A 144 16.20 -47.28 6.41
N SER A 145 15.30 -47.72 7.28
CA SER A 145 15.37 -49.03 7.91
C SER A 145 15.19 -50.17 6.90
N VAL A 146 14.15 -50.11 6.07
CA VAL A 146 13.88 -51.12 5.03
C VAL A 146 14.96 -51.14 3.95
N ASN A 147 15.45 -49.96 3.53
CA ASN A 147 16.53 -49.88 2.54
C ASN A 147 17.87 -50.46 3.03
N ARG A 148 18.06 -50.65 4.35
CA ARG A 148 19.24 -51.36 4.91
C ARG A 148 19.14 -52.87 4.81
N ASP A 149 17.93 -53.43 4.74
CA ASP A 149 17.68 -54.87 4.71
C ASP A 149 16.68 -55.20 3.59
N LEU A 150 17.12 -54.95 2.35
CA LEU A 150 16.27 -55.13 1.17
C LEU A 150 16.10 -56.62 0.83
N PRO A 151 14.87 -57.05 0.50
CA PRO A 151 14.64 -58.35 -0.10
C PRO A 151 15.46 -58.53 -1.40
N ALA A 152 15.86 -59.76 -1.68
CA ALA A 152 16.62 -60.07 -2.89
C ALA A 152 15.85 -59.65 -4.15
N GLY A 153 16.47 -58.81 -4.98
CA GLY A 153 15.89 -58.31 -6.23
C GLY A 153 14.92 -57.12 -6.08
N ALA A 154 14.70 -56.62 -4.86
CA ALA A 154 13.91 -55.40 -4.65
C ALA A 154 14.76 -54.15 -4.92
N GLU A 155 14.15 -53.15 -5.56
CA GLU A 155 14.74 -51.82 -5.70
C GLU A 155 14.58 -51.02 -4.40
N PRO A 156 15.58 -50.22 -4.00
CA PRO A 156 15.44 -49.31 -2.86
C PRO A 156 14.28 -48.33 -3.07
N LEU A 157 13.55 -48.04 -2.00
CA LEU A 157 12.57 -46.97 -2.02
C LEU A 157 13.27 -45.61 -2.18
N GLU A 158 12.66 -44.72 -2.96
CA GLU A 158 13.17 -43.35 -3.16
C GLU A 158 13.32 -42.66 -1.80
N ARG A 159 14.44 -41.95 -1.64
CA ARG A 159 14.87 -41.41 -0.36
C ARG A 159 14.14 -40.09 -0.11
N GLU A 160 13.50 -39.98 1.05
CA GLU A 160 12.64 -38.89 1.54
C GLU A 160 11.18 -38.94 1.05
N ALA A 161 10.25 -39.20 1.97
CA ALA A 161 8.81 -39.20 1.73
C ALA A 161 8.30 -37.84 1.24
N GLU A 162 8.91 -36.74 1.69
CA GLU A 162 8.58 -35.39 1.22
C GLU A 162 9.01 -35.11 -0.23
N ALA A 163 10.10 -35.73 -0.70
CA ALA A 163 10.60 -35.50 -2.06
C ALA A 163 9.56 -35.87 -3.12
N LEU A 164 8.77 -36.92 -2.87
CA LEU A 164 7.72 -37.41 -3.76
C LEU A 164 6.62 -36.38 -4.07
N VAL A 165 6.42 -35.41 -3.18
CA VAL A 165 5.36 -34.39 -3.31
C VAL A 165 5.90 -32.98 -3.49
N ARG A 166 7.14 -32.71 -3.05
CA ARG A 166 7.75 -31.37 -3.08
C ARG A 166 8.77 -31.17 -4.18
N ASP A 167 9.39 -32.25 -4.68
CA ASP A 167 10.46 -32.13 -5.66
C ASP A 167 9.94 -32.40 -7.07
N ILE A 168 10.47 -31.61 -8.02
CA ILE A 168 10.22 -31.80 -9.44
C ILE A 168 11.49 -32.37 -10.05
N PRO A 169 11.47 -33.59 -10.60
CA PRO A 169 12.66 -34.18 -11.20
C PRO A 169 13.11 -33.37 -12.41
N GLY A 170 14.43 -33.24 -12.56
CA GLY A 170 15.02 -32.64 -13.73
C GLY A 170 14.76 -33.48 -14.98
N THR A 171 14.73 -32.85 -16.15
CA THR A 171 14.61 -33.56 -17.42
C THR A 171 15.94 -33.54 -18.14
N ALA A 172 16.43 -34.71 -18.54
CA ALA A 172 17.61 -34.82 -19.39
C ALA A 172 17.37 -34.12 -20.75
N GLU A 173 18.45 -33.60 -21.33
CA GLU A 173 18.41 -33.17 -22.72
C GLU A 173 18.08 -34.36 -23.61
N THR A 174 17.09 -34.20 -24.49
CA THR A 174 16.66 -35.27 -25.40
C THR A 174 16.51 -34.75 -26.80
N ILE A 175 17.09 -35.47 -27.76
CA ILE A 175 16.89 -35.19 -29.18
C ILE A 175 15.50 -35.69 -29.55
N VAL A 176 14.58 -34.76 -29.79
CA VAL A 176 13.17 -35.04 -30.11
C VAL A 176 13.03 -35.47 -31.58
N ALA A 177 13.84 -34.87 -32.45
CA ALA A 177 13.84 -35.22 -33.87
C ALA A 177 15.18 -34.87 -34.50
N THR A 178 15.59 -35.69 -35.46
CA THR A 178 16.69 -35.41 -36.37
C THR A 178 16.15 -35.22 -37.78
N GLY A 179 16.80 -34.38 -38.57
CA GLY A 179 16.44 -34.15 -39.96
C GLY A 179 17.64 -33.64 -40.73
N VAL A 180 17.55 -33.66 -42.05
CA VAL A 180 18.62 -33.16 -42.91
C VAL A 180 18.14 -31.88 -43.57
N VAL A 181 18.91 -30.79 -43.42
CA VAL A 181 18.59 -29.50 -44.03
C VAL A 181 19.81 -28.97 -44.76
N LYS A 182 19.60 -28.25 -45.85
CA LYS A 182 20.69 -27.51 -46.50
C LYS A 182 20.81 -26.14 -45.83
N ARG A 183 22.02 -25.77 -45.43
CA ARG A 183 22.33 -24.47 -44.84
C ARG A 183 23.59 -23.92 -45.49
N TRP A 184 23.62 -22.61 -45.69
CA TRP A 184 24.84 -21.92 -46.10
C TRP A 184 25.79 -21.87 -44.90
N ILE A 185 27.02 -22.33 -45.09
CA ILE A 185 28.05 -22.41 -44.06
C ILE A 185 29.21 -21.52 -44.47
N GLY A 186 29.66 -20.68 -43.53
CA GLY A 186 30.81 -19.82 -43.70
C GLY A 186 32.13 -20.50 -43.36
N GLU A 187 33.22 -19.79 -43.63
CA GLU A 187 34.57 -20.21 -43.23
C GLU A 187 34.64 -20.37 -41.70
N GLY A 188 34.89 -21.58 -41.22
CA GLY A 188 34.85 -21.94 -39.78
C GLY A 188 33.63 -22.75 -39.32
N GLY A 189 32.69 -23.08 -40.21
CA GLY A 189 31.60 -24.03 -39.91
C GLY A 189 30.34 -23.40 -39.29
N ALA A 190 30.31 -22.07 -39.12
CA ALA A 190 29.14 -21.36 -38.62
C ALA A 190 28.03 -21.25 -39.68
N PRO A 191 26.76 -21.46 -39.31
CA PRO A 191 25.65 -21.27 -40.22
C PRO A 191 25.42 -19.79 -40.54
N VAL A 192 25.13 -19.51 -41.81
CA VAL A 192 24.92 -18.18 -42.35
C VAL A 192 23.47 -18.05 -42.79
N ASP A 193 22.92 -16.85 -42.64
CA ASP A 193 21.58 -16.51 -43.11
C ASP A 193 21.55 -16.47 -44.65
N GLU A 194 20.65 -17.24 -45.26
CA GLU A 194 20.51 -17.37 -46.71
C GLU A 194 20.22 -16.03 -47.40
N ALA A 195 19.49 -15.13 -46.74
CA ALA A 195 19.16 -13.81 -47.27
C ALA A 195 20.38 -12.92 -47.51
N LYS A 196 21.52 -13.23 -46.85
CA LYS A 196 22.77 -12.47 -46.96
C LYS A 196 23.74 -13.05 -47.98
N VAL A 197 23.40 -14.18 -48.61
CA VAL A 197 24.29 -14.89 -49.51
C VAL A 197 24.12 -14.40 -50.94
N HIS A 198 25.19 -13.83 -51.49
CA HIS A 198 25.29 -13.55 -52.91
C HIS A 198 25.83 -14.80 -53.62
N THR A 199 24.93 -15.52 -54.28
CA THR A 199 25.25 -16.82 -54.90
C THR A 199 25.88 -16.64 -56.29
N ARG A 200 26.86 -17.49 -56.61
CA ARG A 200 27.52 -17.51 -57.93
C ARG A 200 27.01 -18.64 -58.83
N ASP A 201 26.70 -19.80 -58.24
CA ASP A 201 26.34 -21.04 -58.96
C ASP A 201 25.26 -21.90 -58.24
N GLY A 202 24.61 -21.35 -57.21
CA GLY A 202 23.61 -22.05 -56.40
C GLY A 202 24.17 -23.07 -55.38
N ARG A 203 25.49 -23.24 -55.29
CA ARG A 203 26.17 -24.09 -54.29
C ARG A 203 27.29 -23.39 -53.53
N THR A 204 27.87 -22.37 -54.13
CA THR A 204 28.88 -21.49 -53.55
C THR A 204 28.43 -20.05 -53.70
N GLY A 205 28.81 -19.24 -52.72
CA GLY A 205 28.46 -17.83 -52.67
C GLY A 205 29.47 -17.07 -51.83
N HIS A 206 29.16 -15.81 -51.61
CA HIS A 206 29.89 -14.99 -50.67
C HIS A 206 28.91 -14.16 -49.85
N ILE A 207 29.33 -13.82 -48.64
CA ILE A 207 28.68 -12.78 -47.85
C ILE A 207 29.60 -11.58 -47.76
N THR A 208 28.99 -10.42 -47.69
CA THR A 208 29.70 -9.16 -47.48
C THR A 208 29.86 -8.96 -45.97
N ALA A 209 31.09 -9.02 -45.48
CA ALA A 209 31.40 -8.77 -44.07
C ALA A 209 32.26 -7.52 -43.96
N GLU A 210 31.85 -6.57 -43.12
CA GLU A 210 32.69 -5.46 -42.72
C GLU A 210 33.66 -5.94 -41.64
N THR A 211 34.95 -5.88 -41.95
CA THR A 211 36.02 -6.07 -40.96
C THR A 211 36.68 -4.73 -40.68
N GLY A 212 37.50 -4.64 -39.63
CA GLY A 212 38.26 -3.42 -39.31
C GLY A 212 39.22 -2.96 -40.42
N PHE A 213 39.41 -3.75 -41.49
CA PHE A 213 40.26 -3.45 -42.65
C PHE A 213 39.46 -3.16 -43.93
N GLY A 214 38.13 -3.06 -43.83
CA GLY A 214 37.24 -2.76 -44.94
C GLY A 214 36.21 -3.85 -45.18
N THR A 215 35.47 -3.73 -46.29
CA THR A 215 34.43 -4.68 -46.67
C THR A 215 35.04 -5.82 -47.48
N HIS A 216 34.92 -7.06 -46.99
CA HIS A 216 35.44 -8.25 -47.66
C HIS A 216 34.31 -9.21 -48.03
N ALA A 217 34.46 -9.87 -49.18
CA ALA A 217 33.62 -10.98 -49.58
C ALA A 217 34.16 -12.27 -48.95
N LEU A 218 33.45 -12.80 -47.95
CA LEU A 218 33.80 -14.08 -47.31
C LEU A 218 33.13 -15.23 -48.06
N PRO A 219 33.87 -16.28 -48.44
CA PRO A 219 33.30 -17.41 -49.15
C PRO A 219 32.35 -18.20 -48.25
N VAL A 220 31.22 -18.61 -48.82
CA VAL A 220 30.26 -19.51 -48.18
C VAL A 220 29.88 -20.63 -49.15
N HIS A 221 29.48 -21.78 -48.62
CA HIS A 221 29.03 -22.91 -49.43
C HIS A 221 27.78 -23.55 -48.83
N LEU A 222 26.95 -24.12 -49.70
CA LEU A 222 25.75 -24.83 -49.31
C LEU A 222 26.13 -26.23 -48.86
N ALA A 223 26.05 -26.48 -47.55
CA ALA A 223 26.30 -27.78 -46.98
C ALA A 223 24.99 -28.45 -46.55
N THR A 224 24.98 -29.78 -46.61
CA THR A 224 23.91 -30.59 -46.04
C THR A 224 24.25 -30.84 -44.57
N CYS A 225 23.43 -30.33 -43.66
CA CYS A 225 23.64 -30.39 -42.23
C CYS A 225 22.57 -31.24 -41.54
N GLU A 226 22.96 -31.89 -40.45
CA GLU A 226 22.02 -32.54 -39.54
C GLU A 226 21.36 -31.46 -38.65
N ARG A 227 20.03 -31.34 -38.74
CA ARG A 227 19.23 -30.54 -37.82
C ARG A 227 18.76 -31.43 -36.69
N ARG A 228 19.14 -31.09 -35.46
CA ARG A 228 18.61 -31.71 -34.24
C ARG A 228 17.62 -30.75 -33.58
N MET A 229 16.40 -31.21 -33.38
CA MET A 229 15.44 -30.55 -32.51
C MET A 229 15.59 -31.16 -31.12
N VAL A 230 16.05 -30.34 -30.19
CA VAL A 230 16.44 -30.78 -28.85
C VAL A 230 15.44 -30.23 -27.84
N ARG A 231 14.92 -31.08 -26.96
CA ARG A 231 14.26 -30.63 -25.73
C ARG A 231 15.39 -30.36 -24.73
N PRO A 232 15.59 -29.10 -24.33
CA PRO A 232 16.74 -28.74 -23.51
C PRO A 232 16.63 -29.39 -22.14
N TRP A 233 17.80 -29.64 -21.55
CA TRP A 233 17.89 -30.04 -20.15
C TRP A 233 17.17 -29.05 -19.23
N ARG A 234 16.53 -29.57 -18.18
CA ARG A 234 15.97 -28.77 -17.09
C ARG A 234 16.50 -29.31 -15.77
N ALA A 235 17.03 -28.41 -14.94
CA ALA A 235 17.46 -28.73 -13.59
C ALA A 235 16.29 -29.27 -12.74
N PRO A 236 16.54 -30.19 -11.79
CA PRO A 236 15.57 -30.52 -10.77
C PRO A 236 15.28 -29.30 -9.89
N VAL A 237 14.06 -29.23 -9.36
CA VAL A 237 13.64 -28.19 -8.40
C VAL A 237 13.31 -28.89 -7.09
N TYR A 238 13.92 -28.41 -6.00
CA TYR A 238 13.73 -28.97 -4.67
C TYR A 238 12.91 -28.01 -3.81
N GLY A 239 11.85 -28.53 -3.19
CA GLY A 239 11.04 -27.76 -2.25
C GLY A 239 11.69 -27.72 -0.86
N ALA A 240 11.48 -26.63 -0.11
CA ALA A 240 11.91 -26.53 1.29
C ALA A 240 11.29 -27.68 2.12
N ARG A 241 12.04 -28.28 3.03
CA ARG A 241 11.54 -29.40 3.86
C ARG A 241 10.72 -28.90 5.03
N LEU A 242 9.75 -29.68 5.49
CA LEU A 242 9.03 -29.33 6.72
C LEU A 242 9.97 -29.32 7.92
N ALA A 243 10.98 -30.19 7.96
CA ALA A 243 11.97 -30.24 9.03
C ALA A 243 12.75 -28.93 9.21
N ASP A 244 12.90 -28.13 8.14
CA ASP A 244 13.64 -26.86 8.16
C ASP A 244 12.78 -25.67 8.63
N LEU A 245 11.47 -25.87 8.84
CA LEU A 245 10.58 -24.82 9.29
C LEU A 245 10.75 -24.57 10.79
N ASP A 246 11.22 -23.38 11.13
CA ASP A 246 11.20 -22.88 12.51
C ASP A 246 9.77 -22.48 12.90
N ILE A 247 9.25 -23.11 13.95
CA ILE A 247 7.89 -22.88 14.45
C ILE A 247 7.98 -22.27 15.85
N PRO A 248 8.00 -20.94 15.97
CA PRO A 248 8.19 -20.28 17.24
C PRO A 248 7.05 -20.59 18.22
N PRO A 249 7.27 -20.44 19.54
CA PRO A 249 6.16 -20.47 20.48
C PRO A 249 5.31 -19.20 20.33
N LEU A 250 4.01 -19.30 20.66
CA LEU A 250 3.06 -18.17 20.58
C LEU A 250 3.45 -17.01 21.51
N ARG A 251 4.09 -17.35 22.63
CA ARG A 251 4.70 -16.39 23.55
C ARG A 251 6.17 -16.76 23.68
N PRO A 252 7.08 -15.78 23.76
CA PRO A 252 8.47 -16.08 24.11
C PRO A 252 8.49 -16.80 25.46
N ASP A 253 9.45 -17.71 25.62
CA ASP A 253 9.69 -18.33 26.91
C ASP A 253 9.95 -17.24 27.96
N ALA A 254 9.44 -17.44 29.18
CA ALA A 254 9.73 -16.51 30.26
C ALA A 254 11.26 -16.39 30.40
N PRO A 255 11.81 -15.18 30.54
CA PRO A 255 13.23 -15.05 30.83
C PRO A 255 13.54 -15.87 32.08
N PRO A 256 14.73 -16.52 32.14
CA PRO A 256 15.12 -17.25 33.34
C PRO A 256 14.97 -16.33 34.55
N ALA A 257 14.47 -16.87 35.66
CA ALA A 257 14.35 -16.11 36.90
C ALA A 257 15.71 -15.47 37.20
N VAL A 258 15.74 -14.14 37.29
CA VAL A 258 16.93 -13.43 37.74
C VAL A 258 17.13 -13.86 39.19
N GLU A 259 18.22 -14.58 39.47
CA GLU A 259 18.60 -14.86 40.86
C GLU A 259 18.72 -13.52 41.58
N GLU A 260 17.96 -13.35 42.67
CA GLU A 260 18.05 -12.15 43.50
C GLU A 260 19.47 -12.06 44.06
N ILE A 261 20.28 -11.16 43.51
CA ILE A 261 21.61 -10.87 44.03
C ILE A 261 21.41 -9.98 45.25
N GLU A 262 21.57 -10.53 46.45
CA GLU A 262 21.69 -9.75 47.67
C GLU A 262 23.00 -8.96 47.64
N ASP A 263 22.92 -7.67 47.30
CA ASP A 263 24.05 -6.75 47.32
C ASP A 263 24.09 -5.99 48.67
N PHE A 264 25.16 -6.19 49.42
CA PHE A 264 25.34 -5.57 50.74
C PHE A 264 26.26 -4.35 50.62
N THR A 265 25.67 -3.16 50.49
CA THR A 265 26.41 -1.90 50.61
C THR A 265 26.74 -1.57 52.05
N ILE A 266 28.05 -1.43 52.36
CA ILE A 266 28.52 -0.95 53.66
C ILE A 266 28.21 0.56 53.77
N VAL A 267 27.33 0.92 54.69
CA VAL A 267 27.09 2.33 55.04
C VAL A 267 28.23 2.79 55.96
N PRO A 268 29.00 3.84 55.59
CA PRO A 268 30.04 4.36 56.46
C PRO A 268 29.40 4.94 57.72
N GLN A 269 29.77 4.43 58.89
CA GLN A 269 29.36 5.04 60.15
C GLN A 269 29.93 6.46 60.23
N ALA A 270 29.05 7.44 60.45
CA ALA A 270 29.46 8.80 60.73
C ALA A 270 30.32 8.80 61.99
N VAL A 271 31.61 9.11 61.83
CA VAL A 271 32.52 9.34 62.94
C VAL A 271 31.98 10.56 63.70
N ALA A 272 31.56 10.34 64.94
CA ALA A 272 31.18 11.41 65.84
C ALA A 272 32.39 12.33 66.01
N ALA A 273 32.25 13.59 65.61
CA ALA A 273 33.24 14.62 65.90
C ALA A 273 33.12 14.99 67.39
N GLU A 274 34.23 14.86 68.12
CA GLU A 274 34.43 15.35 69.50
C GLU A 274 34.26 16.87 69.61
#